data_AF-A0A1Y5MFI2-F1
#
_entry.id   AF-A0A1Y5MFI2-F1
#
_cell.length_a   1.000
_cell.length_b   1.000
_cell.length_c   1.000
_cell.angle_alpha   90.00
_cell.angle_beta   90.00
_cell.angle_gamma   90.00
#
_symmetry.space_group_name_H-M   'P 1'
#
loop_
_entity.id
_entity.type
_entity.pdbx_description
1 polymer ?
#
loop_
_entity_poly.entity_id
_entity_poly.type
_entity_poly.pdbx_seq_one_letter_code
_entity_poly.pdbx_strand_id
1 'polypeptide(L)'
;MKTKSLYLIMVSAIFSGCTLPDLPSLQTPTNGSQGATIITPSVQDNVSKAKVAREYQAKFDSAKPRMQEFLANMACYKANKNDKFMEGGTRAPALRKDESLLRTFKYTYADCVNILRIENIKFIAKNAFSFDVTFITPDSEEVAKFDDIIFTQHPSGEWLVRW
;
A
#
# COMPACT_ATOMS: atom_id res chain seq x y z
N MET A 1 -45.44 -58.46 -33.98
CA MET A 1 -44.19 -58.26 -34.74
C MET A 1 -43.33 -57.24 -33.99
N LYS A 2 -42.07 -57.60 -33.72
CA LYS A 2 -40.92 -56.74 -33.35
C LYS A 2 -40.92 -56.00 -32.00
N THR A 3 -40.23 -56.65 -31.07
CA THR A 3 -39.22 -56.09 -30.16
C THR A 3 -38.33 -55.00 -30.79
N LYS A 4 -37.81 -54.12 -29.93
CA LYS A 4 -36.53 -53.35 -29.98
C LYS A 4 -36.75 -51.98 -29.29
N SER A 5 -35.81 -51.35 -28.63
CA SER A 5 -34.42 -51.63 -28.24
C SER A 5 -34.02 -50.41 -27.40
N LEU A 6 -33.21 -50.61 -26.35
CA LEU A 6 -32.42 -49.51 -25.81
C LEU A 6 -31.58 -48.88 -26.94
N TYR A 7 -31.51 -47.55 -26.94
CA TYR A 7 -30.37 -46.81 -27.48
C TYR A 7 -30.04 -45.66 -26.54
N LEU A 8 -28.87 -45.79 -25.92
CA LEU A 8 -28.05 -44.70 -25.43
C LEU A 8 -27.80 -43.69 -26.56
N ILE A 9 -28.02 -42.40 -26.29
CA ILE A 9 -27.24 -41.33 -26.92
C ILE A 9 -26.82 -40.37 -25.81
N MET A 10 -25.53 -40.45 -25.48
CA MET A 10 -24.76 -39.39 -24.83
C MET A 10 -24.60 -38.24 -25.82
N VAL A 11 -24.97 -37.01 -25.42
CA VAL A 11 -24.30 -35.80 -25.89
C VAL A 11 -24.14 -34.84 -24.69
N SER A 12 -22.91 -34.39 -24.55
CA SER A 12 -22.26 -33.70 -23.44
C SER A 12 -22.35 -32.17 -23.51
N ALA A 13 -22.00 -31.54 -22.38
CA ALA A 13 -21.70 -30.11 -22.13
C ALA A 13 -22.95 -29.21 -22.08
N ILE A 14 -23.11 -28.29 -21.12
CA ILE A 14 -22.20 -27.17 -20.84
C ILE A 14 -22.18 -26.88 -19.32
N PHE A 15 -20.96 -26.75 -18.78
CA PHE A 15 -20.67 -26.17 -17.48
C PHE A 15 -21.22 -24.73 -17.42
N SER A 16 -22.02 -24.41 -16.42
CA SER A 16 -22.22 -23.01 -16.00
C SER A 16 -21.97 -22.93 -14.51
N GLY A 17 -20.68 -22.95 -14.18
CA GLY A 17 -20.22 -22.50 -12.89
C GLY A 17 -20.58 -21.03 -12.71
N CYS A 18 -21.13 -20.70 -11.55
CA CYS A 18 -21.16 -19.32 -11.06
C CYS A 18 -19.72 -18.87 -10.85
N THR A 19 -19.09 -18.29 -11.87
CA THR A 19 -17.86 -17.53 -11.69
C THR A 19 -18.22 -16.22 -11.01
N LEU A 20 -17.81 -16.08 -9.75
CA LEU A 20 -17.66 -14.78 -9.10
C LEU A 20 -16.93 -13.83 -10.05
N PRO A 21 -17.30 -12.55 -10.15
CA PRO A 21 -16.46 -11.58 -10.82
C PRO A 21 -15.11 -11.53 -10.10
N ASP A 22 -14.04 -11.80 -10.85
CA ASP A 22 -12.67 -11.67 -10.40
C ASP A 22 -12.47 -10.30 -9.74
N LEU A 23 -12.23 -10.28 -8.44
CA LEU A 23 -11.52 -9.16 -7.82
C LEU A 23 -10.18 -9.02 -8.56
N PRO A 24 -9.68 -7.81 -8.84
CA PRO A 24 -8.31 -7.65 -9.31
C PRO A 24 -7.38 -8.26 -8.27
N SER A 25 -6.87 -9.46 -8.58
CA SER A 25 -5.78 -10.07 -7.85
C SER A 25 -4.63 -9.09 -7.88
N LEU A 26 -4.15 -8.72 -6.69
CA LEU A 26 -2.93 -7.95 -6.51
C LEU A 26 -1.81 -8.73 -7.21
N GLN A 27 -1.52 -8.37 -8.46
CA GLN A 27 -0.44 -8.96 -9.24
C GLN A 27 0.86 -8.63 -8.51
N THR A 28 1.34 -9.56 -7.69
CA THR A 28 2.78 -9.64 -7.38
C THR A 28 3.50 -9.80 -8.71
N PRO A 29 4.41 -8.90 -9.11
CA PRO A 29 5.09 -9.01 -10.38
C PRO A 29 6.03 -10.23 -10.35
N THR A 30 5.65 -11.30 -11.04
CA THR A 30 6.53 -12.40 -11.43
C THR A 30 7.19 -12.03 -12.75
N ASN A 31 8.37 -11.43 -12.67
CA ASN A 31 9.59 -11.86 -13.36
C ASN A 31 10.62 -10.72 -13.45
N GLY A 32 11.78 -10.98 -12.84
CA GLY A 32 13.03 -10.22 -12.96
C GLY A 32 12.99 -8.85 -12.28
N SER A 33 13.32 -8.73 -10.99
CA SER A 33 13.45 -7.38 -10.44
C SER A 33 14.25 -7.29 -9.15
N GLN A 34 15.04 -6.24 -9.07
CA GLN A 34 15.64 -5.72 -7.84
C GLN A 34 14.60 -5.74 -6.70
N GLY A 35 14.97 -6.34 -5.56
CA GLY A 35 14.04 -6.80 -4.51
C GLY A 35 12.83 -5.89 -4.24
N ALA A 36 11.64 -6.42 -4.55
CA ALA A 36 10.35 -5.79 -4.32
C ALA A 36 10.19 -5.33 -2.87
N THR A 37 9.50 -4.20 -2.68
CA THR A 37 9.18 -3.68 -1.34
C THR A 37 8.20 -4.62 -0.66
N ILE A 38 8.56 -5.12 0.52
CA ILE A 38 7.66 -5.96 1.33
C ILE A 38 6.71 -5.02 2.08
N ILE A 39 5.41 -5.12 1.78
CA ILE A 39 4.37 -4.38 2.50
C ILE A 39 4.05 -5.15 3.79
N THR A 40 4.29 -4.53 4.95
CA THR A 40 3.97 -5.17 6.23
C THR A 40 2.46 -5.17 6.47
N PRO A 41 1.92 -6.14 7.23
CA PRO A 41 0.50 -6.16 7.58
C PRO A 41 0.03 -4.85 8.23
N SER A 42 0.86 -4.27 9.11
CA SER A 42 0.55 -2.99 9.75
C SER A 42 0.37 -1.84 8.75
N VAL A 43 1.22 -1.76 7.72
CA VAL A 43 1.11 -0.74 6.66
C VAL A 43 -0.14 -0.98 5.83
N GLN A 44 -0.36 -2.22 5.38
CA GLN A 44 -1.53 -2.58 4.58
C GLN A 44 -2.83 -2.23 5.31
N ASP A 45 -2.94 -2.61 6.58
CA ASP A 45 -4.11 -2.37 7.41
C ASP A 45 -4.41 -0.89 7.60
N ASN A 46 -3.41 -0.10 8.01
CA ASN A 46 -3.58 1.32 8.28
C ASN A 46 -3.95 2.09 7.01
N VAL A 47 -3.29 1.82 5.88
CA VAL A 47 -3.62 2.48 4.60
C VAL A 47 -5.02 2.06 4.11
N SER A 48 -5.41 0.80 4.30
CA SER A 48 -6.73 0.32 3.87
C SER A 48 -7.86 0.91 4.71
N LYS A 49 -7.65 1.06 6.02
CA LYS A 49 -8.63 1.59 6.97
C LYS A 49 -8.71 3.13 6.96
N ALA A 50 -7.72 3.82 6.38
CA ALA A 50 -7.75 5.26 6.22
C ALA A 50 -8.99 5.71 5.42
N LYS A 51 -9.71 6.70 5.97
CA LYS A 51 -10.97 7.22 5.41
C LYS A 51 -10.81 8.67 4.99
N VAL A 52 -11.48 9.02 3.91
CA VAL A 52 -11.59 10.39 3.40
C VAL A 52 -13.06 10.70 3.08
N ALA A 53 -13.37 11.96 2.80
CA ALA A 53 -14.71 12.33 2.35
C ALA A 53 -15.03 11.62 1.01
N ARG A 54 -16.31 11.27 0.81
CA ARG A 54 -16.76 10.36 -0.27
C ARG A 54 -16.37 10.85 -1.65
N GLU A 55 -16.41 12.17 -1.87
CA GLU A 55 -16.03 12.85 -3.10
C GLU A 55 -14.56 12.67 -3.48
N TYR A 56 -13.69 12.35 -2.51
CA TYR A 56 -12.27 12.11 -2.72
C TYR A 56 -11.87 10.64 -2.69
N GLN A 57 -12.79 9.74 -2.32
CA GLN A 57 -12.51 8.32 -2.06
C GLN A 57 -11.80 7.64 -3.24
N ALA A 58 -12.33 7.77 -4.46
CA ALA A 58 -11.74 7.15 -5.65
C ALA A 58 -10.31 7.65 -5.93
N LYS A 59 -10.05 8.93 -5.64
CA LYS A 59 -8.73 9.53 -5.84
C LYS A 59 -7.74 9.09 -4.77
N PHE A 60 -8.19 9.02 -3.52
CA PHE A 60 -7.38 8.50 -2.42
C PHE A 60 -7.06 7.01 -2.62
N ASP A 61 -8.03 6.22 -3.06
CA ASP A 61 -7.86 4.79 -3.33
C ASP A 61 -6.81 4.53 -4.43
N SER A 62 -6.74 5.39 -5.45
CA SER A 62 -5.70 5.25 -6.48
C SER A 62 -4.29 5.58 -5.99
N ALA A 63 -4.15 6.29 -4.86
CA ALA A 63 -2.86 6.56 -4.22
C ALA A 63 -2.40 5.44 -3.28
N LYS A 64 -3.32 4.58 -2.81
CA LYS A 64 -3.03 3.54 -1.80
C LYS A 64 -1.85 2.63 -2.14
N PRO A 65 -1.67 2.12 -3.38
CA PRO A 65 -0.51 1.31 -3.71
C PRO A 65 0.82 2.06 -3.50
N ARG A 66 0.89 3.33 -3.90
CA ARG A 66 2.08 4.18 -3.67
C ARG A 66 2.26 4.48 -2.19
N MET A 67 1.19 4.78 -1.46
CA MET A 67 1.25 5.02 -0.02
C MET A 67 1.77 3.79 0.73
N GLN A 68 1.29 2.59 0.38
CA GLN A 68 1.76 1.35 0.98
C GLN A 68 3.26 1.14 0.72
N GLU A 69 3.71 1.26 -0.53
CA GLU A 69 5.13 1.12 -0.86
C GLU A 69 6.00 2.15 -0.13
N PHE A 70 5.60 3.42 -0.15
CA PHE A 70 6.32 4.51 0.48
C PHE A 70 6.45 4.31 1.99
N LEU A 71 5.32 4.04 2.67
CA LEU A 71 5.28 3.86 4.12
C LEU A 71 5.95 2.55 4.56
N ALA A 72 5.89 1.49 3.76
CA ALA A 72 6.61 0.24 4.04
C ALA A 72 8.14 0.44 3.97
N ASN A 73 8.63 1.19 2.98
CA ASN A 73 10.04 1.55 2.90
C ASN A 73 10.47 2.41 4.10
N MET A 74 9.63 3.36 4.54
CA MET A 74 9.91 4.11 5.78
C MET A 74 9.95 3.20 7.00
N ALA A 75 8.90 2.39 7.21
CA ALA A 75 8.73 1.50 8.35
C ALA A 75 9.88 0.50 8.50
N CYS A 76 10.48 0.07 7.39
CA CYS A 76 11.58 -0.89 7.38
C CYS A 76 12.97 -0.23 7.17
N TYR A 77 13.11 1.05 7.52
CA TYR A 77 14.38 1.80 7.46
C TYR A 77 15.06 1.81 6.07
N LYS A 78 14.26 1.74 5.01
CA LYS A 78 14.67 1.71 3.59
C LYS A 78 14.20 2.95 2.84
N ALA A 79 14.16 4.10 3.51
CA ALA A 79 13.65 5.36 2.95
C ALA A 79 14.36 5.77 1.65
N ASN A 80 15.64 5.43 1.46
CA ASN A 80 16.36 5.68 0.21
C ASN A 80 15.70 5.05 -1.03
N LYS A 81 14.91 3.97 -0.87
CA LYS A 81 14.13 3.40 -1.98
C LYS A 81 13.01 4.33 -2.44
N ASN A 82 12.61 5.30 -1.62
CA ASN A 82 11.58 6.27 -1.93
C ASN A 82 12.10 7.52 -2.65
N ASP A 83 13.42 7.74 -2.73
CA ASP A 83 13.99 8.93 -3.39
C ASP A 83 13.49 9.07 -4.84
N LYS A 84 13.24 7.94 -5.52
CA LYS A 84 12.66 7.90 -6.88
C LYS A 84 11.22 8.42 -6.99
N PHE A 85 10.50 8.50 -5.87
CA PHE A 85 9.12 8.99 -5.80
C PHE A 85 9.04 10.44 -5.34
N MET A 86 10.16 11.02 -4.90
CA MET A 86 10.17 12.35 -4.33
C MET A 86 10.07 13.41 -5.41
N GLU A 87 9.19 14.39 -5.18
CA GLU A 87 9.08 15.57 -6.02
C GLU A 87 10.40 16.36 -6.00
N GLY A 88 10.85 16.78 -7.19
CA GLY A 88 12.09 17.54 -7.34
C GLY A 88 13.39 16.78 -7.04
N GLY A 89 13.35 15.45 -6.92
CA GLY A 89 14.54 14.64 -6.64
C GLY A 89 15.11 14.83 -5.22
N THR A 90 14.25 15.25 -4.29
CA THR A 90 14.61 15.41 -2.87
C THR A 90 14.78 14.05 -2.18
N ARG A 91 15.44 14.02 -1.01
CA ARG A 91 15.57 12.78 -0.23
C ARG A 91 14.31 12.51 0.56
N ALA A 92 13.90 11.25 0.61
CA ALA A 92 12.75 10.85 1.38
C ALA A 92 12.97 10.98 2.90
N PRO A 93 11.92 11.30 3.68
CA PRO A 93 11.97 11.23 5.13
C PRO A 93 12.34 9.83 5.60
N ALA A 94 13.25 9.74 6.56
CA ALA A 94 13.77 8.48 7.06
C ALA A 94 13.56 8.33 8.57
N LEU A 95 13.11 7.14 8.97
CA LEU A 95 13.30 6.63 10.32
C LEU A 95 14.74 6.18 10.49
N ARG A 96 15.28 6.30 11.71
CA ARG A 96 16.64 5.86 12.04
C ARG A 96 16.69 5.08 13.35
N LYS A 97 17.68 4.20 13.46
CA LYS A 97 18.05 3.52 14.70
C LYS A 97 19.32 4.17 15.25
N ASP A 98 19.19 5.35 15.85
CA ASP A 98 20.34 6.06 16.43
C ASP A 98 19.93 6.86 17.67
N GLU A 99 20.91 7.43 18.38
CA GLU A 99 20.69 8.21 19.61
C GLU A 99 20.27 9.68 19.37
N SER A 100 20.07 10.09 18.11
CA SER A 100 19.64 11.47 17.84
C SER A 100 18.20 11.71 18.29
N LEU A 101 17.82 12.97 18.47
CA LEU A 101 16.57 13.34 19.15
C LEU A 101 15.32 13.31 18.25
N LEU A 102 15.45 13.19 16.92
CA LEU A 102 14.33 13.35 16.00
C LEU A 102 14.13 12.11 15.13
N ARG A 103 12.93 11.52 15.22
CA ARG A 103 12.41 10.46 14.31
C ARG A 103 13.27 9.19 14.34
N THR A 104 13.69 8.85 15.55
CA THR A 104 14.66 7.81 15.85
C THR A 104 14.13 6.86 16.90
N PHE A 105 14.59 5.62 16.84
CA PHE A 105 14.27 4.59 17.80
C PHE A 105 15.56 4.05 18.39
N LYS A 106 15.73 4.20 19.70
CA LYS A 106 16.97 3.87 20.41
C LYS A 106 16.98 2.44 20.91
N TYR A 107 15.83 1.91 21.30
CA TYR A 107 15.73 0.65 22.05
C TYR A 107 15.13 -0.50 21.23
N THR A 108 14.64 -0.23 20.03
CA THR A 108 14.10 -1.27 19.16
C THR A 108 15.18 -2.10 18.48
N TYR A 109 14.97 -3.41 18.46
CA TYR A 109 15.75 -4.35 17.67
C TYR A 109 15.01 -4.76 16.38
N ALA A 110 13.73 -4.41 16.25
CA ALA A 110 12.89 -4.81 15.11
C ALA A 110 13.38 -4.26 13.77
N ASP A 111 13.42 -5.10 12.73
CA ASP A 111 13.81 -4.71 11.36
C ASP A 111 12.81 -3.77 10.69
N CYS A 112 11.55 -3.82 11.12
CA CYS A 112 10.50 -2.92 10.70
C CYS A 112 9.66 -2.50 11.91
N VAL A 113 9.15 -1.27 11.86
CA VAL A 113 8.19 -0.76 12.83
C VAL A 113 6.77 -0.85 12.29
N ASN A 114 5.80 -0.67 13.19
CA ASN A 114 4.39 -0.62 12.83
C ASN A 114 3.95 0.81 12.59
N ILE A 115 2.85 0.97 11.85
CA ILE A 115 2.08 2.21 11.85
C ILE A 115 1.11 2.14 13.03
N LEU A 116 1.23 3.11 13.94
CA LEU A 116 0.26 3.32 15.01
C LEU A 116 -1.03 3.93 14.46
N ARG A 117 -0.90 4.96 13.61
CA ARG A 117 -2.05 5.60 12.93
C ARG A 117 -1.62 6.45 11.74
N ILE A 118 -2.55 6.59 10.80
CA ILE A 118 -2.58 7.61 9.75
C ILE A 118 -3.73 8.56 10.09
N GLU A 119 -3.45 9.85 10.17
CA GLU A 119 -4.42 10.86 10.60
C GLU A 119 -4.31 12.15 9.79
N ASN A 120 -5.23 13.09 10.04
CA ASN A 120 -5.22 14.42 9.43
C ASN A 120 -5.16 14.44 7.90
N ILE A 121 -5.78 13.46 7.23
CA ILE A 121 -5.81 13.40 5.77
C ILE A 121 -6.61 14.59 5.22
N LYS A 122 -5.96 15.47 4.46
CA LYS A 122 -6.57 16.71 3.92
C LYS A 122 -6.25 16.84 2.44
N PHE A 123 -7.29 16.96 1.61
CA PHE A 123 -7.11 17.29 0.20
C PHE A 123 -6.77 18.78 0.06
N ILE A 124 -5.60 19.07 -0.50
CA ILE A 124 -5.12 20.44 -0.79
C ILE A 124 -5.45 20.84 -2.23
N ALA A 125 -5.67 19.87 -3.11
CA ALA A 125 -6.14 20.05 -4.49
C ALA A 125 -6.86 18.78 -4.97
N LYS A 126 -7.47 18.82 -6.16
CA LYS A 126 -8.13 17.64 -6.77
C LYS A 126 -7.16 16.46 -6.99
N ASN A 127 -5.87 16.75 -7.13
CA ASN A 127 -4.82 15.77 -7.38
C ASN A 127 -3.78 15.70 -6.26
N ALA A 128 -4.00 16.34 -5.11
CA ALA A 128 -3.03 16.33 -4.03
C ALA A 128 -3.69 16.33 -2.65
N PHE A 129 -3.10 15.57 -1.73
CA PHE A 129 -3.52 15.51 -0.34
C PHE A 129 -2.32 15.39 0.59
N SER A 130 -2.46 15.88 1.82
CA SER A 130 -1.51 15.68 2.90
C SER A 130 -2.06 14.73 3.95
N PHE A 131 -1.18 14.13 4.75
CA PHE A 131 -1.55 13.36 5.94
C PHE A 131 -0.39 13.29 6.93
N ASP A 132 -0.74 12.93 8.16
CA ASP A 132 0.23 12.61 9.21
C ASP A 132 0.31 11.10 9.40
N VAL A 133 1.50 10.59 9.72
CA VAL A 133 1.71 9.19 10.09
C VAL A 133 2.53 9.10 11.37
N THR A 134 2.08 8.25 12.29
CA THR A 134 2.84 7.91 13.49
C THR A 134 3.26 6.45 13.41
N PHE A 135 4.56 6.21 13.53
CA PHE A 135 5.14 4.87 13.65
C PHE A 135 5.34 4.50 15.11
N ILE A 136 5.30 3.20 15.41
CA ILE A 136 5.54 2.63 16.74
C ILE A 136 6.41 1.38 16.62
N THR A 137 7.42 1.28 17.47
CA THR A 137 8.26 0.09 17.58
C THR A 137 7.49 -1.04 18.28
N PRO A 138 7.57 -2.28 17.79
CA PRO A 138 6.78 -3.38 18.34
C PRO A 138 7.28 -3.89 19.71
N ASP A 139 8.54 -3.59 20.05
CA ASP A 139 9.27 -4.16 21.19
C ASP A 139 9.63 -3.13 22.28
N SER A 140 9.73 -1.84 21.94
CA SER A 140 10.05 -0.77 22.90
C SER A 140 8.96 0.31 23.02
N GLU A 141 7.88 0.23 22.24
CA GLU A 141 6.76 1.19 22.20
C GLU A 141 7.15 2.65 21.92
N GLU A 142 8.39 2.88 21.46
CA GLU A 142 8.85 4.19 21.00
C GLU A 142 8.06 4.63 19.77
N VAL A 143 7.71 5.93 19.71
CA VAL A 143 6.91 6.51 18.63
C VAL A 143 7.65 7.60 17.87
N ALA A 144 7.42 7.67 16.56
CA ALA A 144 7.94 8.72 15.70
C ALA A 144 6.85 9.22 14.75
N LYS A 145 6.56 10.52 14.77
CA LYS A 145 5.52 11.16 13.96
C LYS A 145 6.12 11.92 12.79
N PHE A 146 5.52 11.77 11.61
CA PHE A 146 5.76 12.54 10.38
C PHE A 146 4.48 13.30 10.05
N ASP A 147 4.59 14.63 9.99
CA ASP A 147 3.49 15.55 9.72
C ASP A 147 3.54 16.04 8.27
N ASP A 148 2.40 16.31 7.67
CA ASP A 148 2.31 16.95 6.34
C ASP A 148 3.05 16.20 5.20
N ILE A 149 3.02 14.86 5.19
CA ILE A 149 3.44 14.09 4.01
C ILE A 149 2.43 14.37 2.90
N ILE A 150 2.89 14.90 1.77
CA ILE A 150 2.04 15.33 0.66
C ILE A 150 2.21 14.39 -0.53
N PHE A 151 1.10 13.86 -1.01
CA PHE A 151 1.03 13.05 -2.23
C PHE A 151 0.38 13.87 -3.33
N THR A 152 1.05 13.99 -4.48
CA THR A 152 0.57 14.73 -5.65
C THR A 152 0.58 13.81 -6.87
N GLN A 153 -0.55 13.68 -7.56
CA GLN A 153 -0.60 12.93 -8.81
C GLN A 153 -0.06 13.80 -9.96
N HIS A 154 1.02 13.34 -10.57
CA HIS A 154 1.59 13.87 -11.80
C HIS A 154 0.67 13.54 -13.00
N PRO A 155 0.67 14.35 -14.08
CA PRO A 155 -0.15 14.08 -15.28
C PRO A 155 0.07 12.70 -15.93
N SER A 156 1.22 12.06 -15.70
CA SER A 156 1.47 10.67 -16.13
C SER A 156 0.64 9.63 -15.36
N GLY A 157 -0.06 10.02 -14.31
CA GLY A 157 -0.80 9.14 -13.39
C GLY A 157 0.02 8.69 -12.18
N GLU A 158 1.32 8.95 -12.16
CA GLU A 158 2.21 8.62 -11.04
C GLU A 158 1.97 9.53 -9.82
N TRP A 159 2.09 8.97 -8.62
CA TRP A 159 1.97 9.70 -7.35
C TRP A 159 3.33 10.08 -6.78
N LEU A 160 3.70 11.36 -6.89
CA LEU A 160 4.92 11.91 -6.31
C LEU A 160 4.69 12.33 -4.86
N VAL A 161 5.78 12.40 -4.09
CA VAL A 161 5.74 12.68 -2.66
C VAL A 161 6.60 13.90 -2.30
N ARG A 162 6.10 14.72 -1.39
CA ARG A 162 6.81 15.84 -0.76
C ARG A 162 6.67 15.74 0.77
N TRP A 163 7.69 16.21 1.47
CA TRP A 163 7.85 16.15 2.93
C TRP A 163 8.59 17.41 3.40
#